data_AF-A0A4Q6BIE5-F1
#
_entry.id   AF-A0A4Q6BIE5-F1
#
_cell.length_a   1.000
_cell.length_b   1.000
_cell.length_c   1.000
_cell.angle_alpha   90.00
_cell.angle_beta   90.00
_cell.angle_gamma   90.00
#
_symmetry.space_group_name_H-M   'P 1'
#
loop_
_entity.id
_entity.type
_entity.pdbx_description
1 polymer ?
#
loop_
_entity_poly.entity_id
_entity_poly.type
_entity_poly.pdbx_seq_one_letter_code
_entity_poly.pdbx_strand_id
1 'polypeptide(L)'
;MTLAVIGIYVALLAWETVIPARALPPVRGWRTKGGIAFLVYVFVSTYLPLIWGEAIAPLQLFDLGAMPVVAATVVGLLTYELGVWVWHRTMHRFDVLWRSFHQMHHSAERIDVSGAFWFSPLDMIGWTALFSLCLTVVGLPVQAIIATNLIATLLTVFQHANLR
;
A
#
# COMPACT_ATOMS: atom_id res chain seq x y z
N MET A 1 8.20 10.99 5.32
CA MET A 1 7.38 9.99 4.60
C MET A 1 6.38 9.31 5.55
N THR A 2 6.84 8.54 6.56
CA THR A 2 5.96 7.79 7.49
C THR A 2 4.86 8.63 8.16
N LEU A 3 5.20 9.82 8.67
CA LEU A 3 4.20 10.72 9.27
C LEU A 3 3.12 11.17 8.27
N ALA A 4 3.47 11.34 7.00
CA ALA A 4 2.51 11.70 5.95
C ALA A 4 1.59 10.52 5.60
N VAL A 5 2.11 9.29 5.56
CA VAL A 5 1.31 8.05 5.42
C VAL A 5 0.29 7.92 6.57
N ILE A 6 0.75 8.13 7.82
CA ILE A 6 -0.13 8.14 9.00
C ILE A 6 -1.16 9.27 8.88
N GLY A 7 -0.74 10.46 8.45
CA GLY A 7 -1.61 11.61 8.24
C GLY A 7 -2.73 11.34 7.23
N ILE A 8 -2.42 10.71 6.09
CA ILE A 8 -3.41 10.31 5.08
C ILE A 8 -4.46 9.38 5.69
N TYR A 9 -4.00 8.32 6.39
CA TYR A 9 -4.90 7.35 7.01
C TYR A 9 -5.82 8.00 8.06
N VAL A 10 -5.24 8.81 8.97
CA VAL A 10 -5.99 9.49 10.03
C VAL A 10 -6.98 10.51 9.45
N ALA A 11 -6.58 11.27 8.42
CA ALA A 11 -7.46 12.26 7.79
C ALA A 11 -8.68 11.61 7.14
N LEU A 12 -8.48 10.52 6.37
CA LEU A 12 -9.59 9.81 5.74
C LEU A 12 -10.46 9.08 6.76
N LEU A 13 -9.88 8.51 7.82
CA LEU A 13 -10.63 7.89 8.92
C LEU A 13 -11.49 8.92 9.67
N ALA A 14 -10.96 10.12 9.89
CA ALA A 14 -11.67 11.22 10.52
C ALA A 14 -12.84 11.69 9.63
N TRP A 15 -12.61 11.89 8.32
CA TRP A 15 -13.67 12.22 7.37
C TRP A 15 -14.77 11.16 7.39
N GLU A 16 -14.41 9.88 7.23
CA GLU A 16 -15.38 8.77 7.24
C GLU A 16 -16.19 8.72 8.53
N THR A 17 -15.58 9.07 9.66
CA THR A 17 -16.27 9.11 10.96
C THR A 17 -17.29 10.24 11.05
N VAL A 18 -17.01 11.40 10.47
CA VAL A 18 -17.87 12.59 10.55
C VAL A 18 -18.96 12.56 9.49
N ILE A 19 -18.63 12.13 8.26
CA ILE A 19 -19.53 12.18 7.10
C ILE A 19 -19.46 10.85 6.31
N PRO A 20 -19.97 9.74 6.87
CA PRO A 20 -19.95 8.45 6.18
C PRO A 20 -20.94 8.42 5.00
N ALA A 21 -20.58 7.75 3.90
CA ALA A 21 -21.46 7.51 2.76
C ALA A 21 -22.70 6.72 3.17
N ARG A 22 -22.45 5.58 3.82
CA ARG A 22 -23.46 4.61 4.23
C ARG A 22 -23.28 4.21 5.69
N ALA A 23 -24.37 3.81 6.33
CA ALA A 23 -24.28 3.13 7.63
C ALA A 23 -23.73 1.71 7.41
N LEU A 24 -22.66 1.36 8.12
CA LEU A 24 -22.04 0.02 8.04
C LEU A 24 -22.41 -0.81 9.29
N PRO A 25 -22.48 -2.16 9.18
CA PRO A 25 -22.86 -3.04 10.30
C PRO A 25 -21.94 -2.86 11.51
N PRO A 26 -22.44 -2.81 12.76
CA PRO A 26 -21.60 -2.66 13.95
C PRO A 26 -20.67 -3.87 14.15
N VAL A 27 -19.36 -3.62 14.29
CA VAL A 27 -18.33 -4.65 14.51
C VAL A 27 -17.49 -4.19 15.70
N ARG A 28 -17.47 -5.01 16.75
CA ARG A 28 -16.81 -4.65 18.02
C ARG A 28 -15.30 -4.51 17.81
N GLY A 29 -14.78 -3.33 18.17
CA GLY A 29 -13.34 -3.04 18.13
C GLY A 29 -12.74 -2.91 16.72
N TRP A 30 -13.56 -2.85 15.66
CA TRP A 30 -13.09 -2.84 14.26
C TRP A 30 -12.03 -1.77 13.98
N ARG A 31 -12.26 -0.53 14.43
CA ARG A 31 -11.30 0.58 14.26
C ARG A 31 -9.96 0.32 14.94
N THR A 32 -9.97 -0.32 16.10
CA THR A 32 -8.75 -0.68 16.82
C THR A 32 -8.01 -1.80 16.09
N LYS A 33 -8.71 -2.84 15.64
CA LYS A 33 -8.11 -3.94 14.85
C LYS A 33 -7.47 -3.40 13.56
N GLY A 34 -8.20 -2.59 12.80
CA GLY A 34 -7.72 -1.96 11.57
C GLY A 34 -6.55 -1.01 11.81
N GLY A 35 -6.64 -0.18 12.86
CA GLY A 35 -5.53 0.69 13.26
C GLY A 35 -4.26 -0.08 13.64
N ILE A 36 -4.38 -1.20 14.35
CA ILE A 36 -3.24 -2.08 14.66
C ILE A 36 -2.66 -2.67 13.37
N ALA A 37 -3.50 -3.22 12.48
CA ALA A 37 -3.05 -3.79 11.21
C ALA A 37 -2.31 -2.74 10.36
N PHE A 38 -2.83 -1.51 10.29
CA PHE A 38 -2.16 -0.38 9.64
C PHE A 38 -0.80 -0.05 10.26
N LEU A 39 -0.71 0.06 11.60
CA LEU A 39 0.56 0.35 12.28
C LEU A 39 1.60 -0.76 12.07
N VAL A 40 1.17 -2.02 12.08
CA VAL A 40 2.05 -3.16 11.75
C VAL A 40 2.51 -3.07 10.30
N TYR A 41 1.62 -2.77 9.34
CA TYR A 41 2.00 -2.56 7.95
C TYR A 41 3.00 -1.41 7.79
N VAL A 42 2.78 -0.27 8.44
CA VAL A 42 3.71 0.87 8.43
C VAL A 42 5.08 0.47 8.96
N PHE A 43 5.12 -0.28 10.07
CA PHE A 43 6.38 -0.79 10.61
C PHE A 43 7.07 -1.73 9.61
N VAL A 44 6.38 -2.77 9.15
CA VAL A 44 6.90 -3.79 8.23
C VAL A 44 7.42 -3.14 6.94
N SER A 45 6.62 -2.27 6.32
CA SER A 45 6.98 -1.61 5.06
C SER A 45 8.11 -0.59 5.19
N THR A 46 8.31 -0.01 6.38
CA THR A 46 9.42 0.92 6.63
C THR A 46 10.76 0.19 6.78
N TYR A 47 10.78 -0.95 7.49
CA TYR A 47 12.03 -1.58 7.90
C TYR A 47 12.46 -2.76 7.03
N LEU A 48 11.53 -3.52 6.44
CA LEU A 48 11.89 -4.64 5.57
C LEU A 48 12.78 -4.28 4.37
N PRO A 49 12.60 -3.12 3.69
CA PRO A 49 13.48 -2.76 2.58
C PRO A 49 14.95 -2.63 2.97
N LEU A 50 15.26 -2.39 4.25
CA LEU A 50 16.64 -2.35 4.76
C LEU A 50 17.34 -3.71 4.70
N ILE A 51 16.58 -4.81 4.63
CA ILE A 51 17.12 -6.17 4.59
C ILE A 51 17.55 -6.55 3.16
N TRP A 52 16.74 -6.19 2.16
CA TRP A 52 16.97 -6.63 0.78
C TRP A 52 17.40 -5.52 -0.18
N GLY A 53 17.44 -4.26 0.25
CA GLY A 53 17.73 -3.12 -0.61
C GLY A 53 19.01 -3.28 -1.44
N GLU A 54 20.11 -3.67 -0.80
CA GLU A 54 21.39 -3.94 -1.48
C GLU A 54 21.31 -5.15 -2.43
N ALA A 55 20.58 -6.20 -2.03
CA ALA A 55 20.45 -7.42 -2.83
C ALA A 55 19.63 -7.19 -4.12
N ILE A 56 18.66 -6.28 -4.09
CA ILE A 56 17.84 -5.95 -5.27
C ILE A 56 18.41 -4.81 -6.10
N ALA A 57 19.36 -4.01 -5.59
CA ALA A 57 19.94 -2.88 -6.32
C ALA A 57 20.50 -3.27 -7.71
N PRO A 58 21.17 -4.43 -7.90
CA PRO A 58 21.63 -4.87 -9.21
C PRO A 58 20.51 -5.19 -10.22
N LEU A 59 19.25 -5.26 -9.79
CA LEU A 59 18.09 -5.49 -10.66
C LEU A 59 17.60 -4.21 -11.36
N GLN A 60 18.23 -3.06 -11.09
CA GLN A 60 17.93 -1.82 -11.80
C GLN A 60 18.20 -1.99 -13.31
N LEU A 61 17.17 -1.74 -14.12
CA LEU A 61 17.25 -1.86 -15.59
C LEU A 61 17.31 -0.49 -16.27
N PHE A 62 16.75 0.54 -15.63
CA PHE A 62 16.76 1.92 -16.12
C PHE A 62 17.41 2.84 -15.09
N ASP A 63 18.03 3.92 -15.55
CA ASP A 63 18.51 5.02 -14.70
C ASP A 63 17.76 6.29 -15.04
N LEU A 64 16.64 6.50 -14.33
CA LEU A 64 15.79 7.68 -14.48
C LEU A 64 16.05 8.70 -13.36
N GLY A 65 17.20 8.62 -12.67
CA GLY A 65 17.54 9.46 -11.53
C GLY A 65 17.57 10.95 -11.85
N ALA A 66 17.86 11.31 -13.10
CA ALA A 66 17.90 12.70 -13.59
C ALA A 66 16.56 13.20 -14.16
N MET A 67 15.52 12.36 -14.20
CA MET A 67 14.22 12.73 -14.75
C MET A 67 13.53 13.78 -13.85
N PRO A 68 12.83 14.79 -14.43
CA PRO A 68 12.09 15.76 -13.63
C PRO A 68 11.11 15.07 -12.68
N VAL A 69 11.07 15.52 -11.43
CA VAL A 69 10.36 14.82 -10.32
C VAL A 69 8.92 14.47 -10.68
N VAL A 70 8.15 15.39 -11.29
CA VAL A 70 6.75 15.14 -11.67
C VAL A 70 6.65 14.01 -12.69
N ALA A 71 7.50 14.02 -13.72
CA ALA A 71 7.48 12.99 -14.76
C ALA A 71 7.95 11.64 -14.19
N ALA A 72 8.99 11.65 -13.34
CA ALA A 72 9.46 10.48 -12.62
C ALA A 72 8.37 9.89 -11.70
N THR A 73 7.59 10.73 -11.00
CA THR A 73 6.47 10.27 -10.16
C THR A 73 5.38 9.60 -11.00
N VAL A 74 5.05 10.14 -12.18
CA VAL A 74 4.09 9.49 -13.09
C VAL A 74 4.60 8.13 -13.53
N VAL A 75 5.88 8.02 -13.92
CA VAL A 75 6.49 6.73 -14.29
C VAL A 75 6.47 5.76 -13.11
N GLY A 76 6.84 6.21 -11.90
CA GLY A 76 6.80 5.41 -10.69
C GLY A 76 5.41 4.89 -10.36
N LEU A 77 4.39 5.75 -10.46
CA LEU A 77 2.99 5.37 -10.25
C LEU A 77 2.54 4.35 -11.28
N LEU A 78 2.74 4.60 -12.58
CA LEU A 78 2.31 3.65 -13.62
C LEU A 78 3.01 2.30 -13.50
N THR A 79 4.31 2.30 -13.17
CA THR A 79 5.09 1.09 -12.95
C THR A 79 4.57 0.31 -11.75
N TYR A 80 4.33 0.99 -10.62
CA TYR A 80 3.83 0.36 -9.41
C TYR A 80 2.40 -0.15 -9.59
N GLU A 81 1.49 0.64 -10.16
CA GLU A 81 0.10 0.25 -10.41
C GLU A 81 -0.01 -0.94 -11.38
N LEU A 82 0.85 -1.01 -12.41
CA LEU A 82 0.96 -2.19 -13.25
C LEU A 82 1.40 -3.41 -12.43
N GLY A 83 2.41 -3.25 -11.58
CA GLY A 83 2.85 -4.29 -10.65
C GLY A 83 1.73 -4.75 -9.72
N VAL A 84 0.99 -3.81 -9.13
CA VAL A 84 -0.17 -4.06 -8.26
C VAL A 84 -1.23 -4.86 -9.01
N TRP A 85 -1.58 -4.45 -10.23
CA TRP A 85 -2.56 -5.16 -11.05
C TRP A 85 -2.13 -6.61 -11.33
N VAL A 86 -0.88 -6.83 -11.73
CA VAL A 86 -0.35 -8.19 -11.98
C VAL A 86 -0.36 -9.01 -10.68
N TRP A 87 0.17 -8.45 -9.59
CA TRP A 87 0.32 -9.16 -8.33
C TRP A 87 -1.02 -9.52 -7.72
N HIS A 88 -1.93 -8.55 -7.63
CA HIS A 88 -3.28 -8.76 -7.12
C HIS A 88 -4.03 -9.84 -7.91
N ARG A 89 -4.04 -9.72 -9.26
CA ARG A 89 -4.67 -10.72 -10.12
C ARG A 89 -4.05 -12.11 -9.95
N THR A 90 -2.74 -12.18 -9.74
CA THR A 90 -2.02 -13.43 -9.50
C THR A 90 -2.44 -14.06 -8.17
N MET A 91 -2.55 -13.27 -7.10
CA MET A 91 -3.01 -13.77 -5.80
C MET A 91 -4.45 -14.31 -5.85
N HIS A 92 -5.34 -13.69 -6.63
CA HIS A 92 -6.70 -14.20 -6.86
C HIS A 92 -6.77 -15.46 -7.73
N ARG A 93 -5.74 -15.70 -8.55
CA ARG A 93 -5.73 -16.83 -9.50
C ARG A 93 -5.20 -18.12 -8.89
N PHE A 94 -4.26 -18.05 -7.96
CA PHE A 94 -3.56 -19.22 -7.41
C PHE A 94 -3.91 -19.46 -5.95
N ASP A 95 -4.45 -20.66 -5.64
CA ASP A 95 -4.92 -21.03 -4.30
C ASP A 95 -3.91 -20.82 -3.19
N VAL A 96 -2.64 -21.14 -3.43
CA VAL A 96 -1.57 -20.96 -2.42
C VAL A 96 -1.43 -19.48 -2.09
N LEU A 97 -1.38 -18.61 -3.09
CA LEU A 97 -1.24 -17.17 -2.89
C LEU A 97 -2.49 -16.55 -2.29
N TRP A 98 -3.67 -16.99 -2.71
CA TRP A 98 -4.93 -16.59 -2.08
C TRP A 98 -4.92 -16.92 -0.58
N ARG A 99 -4.67 -18.18 -0.20
CA ARG A 99 -4.77 -18.60 1.21
C ARG A 99 -3.67 -18.03 2.10
N SER A 100 -2.46 -17.87 1.56
CA SER A 100 -1.29 -17.44 2.35
C SER A 100 -1.11 -15.92 2.39
N PHE A 101 -1.36 -15.23 1.28
CA PHE A 101 -1.31 -13.77 1.22
C PHE A 101 -2.71 -13.23 1.45
N HIS A 102 -3.58 -13.34 0.45
CA HIS A 102 -4.64 -12.36 0.24
C HIS A 102 -6.01 -12.63 0.90
N GLN A 103 -6.25 -13.85 1.38
CA GLN A 103 -7.53 -14.25 1.97
C GLN A 103 -7.87 -13.42 3.21
N MET A 104 -6.87 -13.08 4.03
CA MET A 104 -7.09 -12.24 5.21
C MET A 104 -7.65 -10.88 4.81
N HIS A 105 -7.14 -10.27 3.75
CA HIS A 105 -7.69 -9.02 3.23
C HIS A 105 -9.17 -9.10 2.86
N HIS A 106 -9.56 -10.15 2.15
CA HIS A 106 -10.96 -10.38 1.77
C HIS A 106 -11.85 -10.84 2.93
N SER A 107 -11.29 -11.10 4.10
CA SER A 107 -12.04 -11.41 5.33
C SER A 107 -12.41 -10.16 6.15
N ALA A 108 -12.07 -8.95 5.65
CA ALA A 108 -12.42 -7.72 6.33
C ALA A 108 -13.94 -7.62 6.56
N GLU A 109 -14.33 -7.30 7.80
CA GLU A 109 -15.75 -7.27 8.22
C GLU A 109 -16.50 -6.06 7.63
N ARG A 110 -15.77 -5.08 7.07
CA ARG A 110 -16.29 -3.87 6.43
C ARG A 110 -15.35 -3.39 5.32
N ILE A 111 -15.93 -2.73 4.33
CA ILE A 111 -15.19 -1.91 3.35
C ILE A 111 -15.25 -0.47 3.84
N ASP A 112 -14.23 -0.09 4.60
CA ASP A 112 -14.05 1.23 5.21
C ASP A 112 -12.54 1.52 5.37
N VAL A 113 -12.17 2.72 5.81
CA VAL A 113 -10.75 3.12 5.98
C VAL A 113 -9.99 2.14 6.90
N SER A 114 -10.65 1.59 7.91
CA SER A 114 -10.03 0.65 8.86
C SER A 114 -9.67 -0.69 8.21
N GLY A 115 -10.39 -1.09 7.15
CA GLY A 115 -10.13 -2.30 6.38
C GLY A 115 -9.00 -2.18 5.35
N ALA A 116 -8.55 -0.96 5.01
CA ALA A 116 -7.64 -0.72 3.89
C ALA A 116 -6.31 -1.49 3.96
N PHE A 117 -5.79 -1.72 5.18
CA PHE A 117 -4.55 -2.46 5.44
C PHE A 117 -4.78 -3.74 6.26
N TRP A 118 -5.99 -4.28 6.22
CA TRP A 118 -6.29 -5.57 6.85
C TRP A 118 -5.56 -6.68 6.07
N PHE A 119 -4.31 -6.93 6.42
CA PHE A 119 -3.40 -7.79 5.65
C PHE A 119 -2.81 -8.91 6.50
N SER A 120 -2.54 -10.06 5.88
CA SER A 120 -1.71 -11.08 6.51
C SER A 120 -0.24 -10.63 6.57
N PRO A 121 0.61 -11.21 7.43
CA PRO A 121 2.04 -10.89 7.42
C PRO A 121 2.69 -11.10 6.04
N LEU A 122 2.25 -12.11 5.30
CA LEU A 122 2.74 -12.39 3.94
C LEU A 122 2.24 -11.35 2.93
N ASP A 123 0.98 -10.90 3.00
CA ASP A 123 0.50 -9.74 2.22
C ASP A 123 1.44 -8.54 2.43
N MET A 124 1.72 -8.19 3.69
CA MET A 124 2.54 -7.03 4.03
C MET A 124 3.95 -7.13 3.43
N ILE A 125 4.58 -8.31 3.53
CA ILE A 125 5.88 -8.58 2.92
C ILE A 125 5.78 -8.47 1.39
N GLY A 126 4.78 -9.12 0.78
CA GLY A 126 4.58 -9.15 -0.67
C GLY A 126 4.37 -7.76 -1.27
N TRP A 127 3.50 -6.94 -0.67
CA TRP A 127 3.27 -5.57 -1.11
C TRP A 127 4.51 -4.69 -0.98
N THR A 128 5.27 -4.85 0.12
CA THR A 128 6.52 -4.10 0.35
C THR A 128 7.61 -4.50 -0.64
N ALA A 129 7.76 -5.81 -0.90
CA ALA A 129 8.70 -6.35 -1.87
C ALA A 129 8.36 -5.90 -3.30
N LEU A 130 7.07 -5.92 -3.66
CA LEU A 130 6.60 -5.44 -4.95
C LEU A 130 6.92 -3.95 -5.16
N PHE A 131 6.61 -3.09 -4.17
CA PHE A 131 6.97 -1.67 -4.25
C PHE A 131 8.48 -1.50 -4.41
N SER A 132 9.28 -2.15 -3.56
CA SER A 132 10.74 -2.10 -3.65
C SER A 132 11.25 -2.50 -5.03
N LEU A 133 10.78 -3.63 -5.57
CA LEU A 133 11.18 -4.15 -6.87
C LEU A 133 10.80 -3.20 -8.01
N CYS A 134 9.54 -2.74 -8.05
CA CYS A 134 9.05 -1.84 -9.08
C CYS A 134 9.90 -0.58 -9.17
N LEU A 135 10.18 0.06 -8.02
CA LEU A 135 10.91 1.33 -7.98
C LEU A 135 12.42 1.16 -8.20
N THR A 136 13.00 0.02 -7.79
CA THR A 136 14.40 -0.30 -8.10
C THR A 136 14.61 -0.55 -9.59
N VAL A 137 13.70 -1.29 -10.26
CA VAL A 137 13.84 -1.61 -11.70
C VAL A 137 13.92 -0.34 -12.56
N VAL A 138 13.16 0.71 -12.20
CA VAL A 138 13.11 1.97 -12.98
C VAL A 138 14.13 3.04 -12.55
N GLY A 139 14.75 2.91 -11.38
CA GLY A 139 15.81 3.81 -10.91
C GLY A 139 15.40 5.30 -10.83
N LEU A 140 14.41 5.65 -9.99
CA LEU A 140 13.88 7.03 -9.88
C LEU A 140 14.61 7.88 -8.83
N PRO A 141 14.56 9.22 -8.94
CA PRO A 141 14.99 10.11 -7.85
C PRO A 141 14.15 9.89 -6.59
N VAL A 142 14.77 10.03 -5.42
CA VAL A 142 14.14 9.76 -4.11
C VAL A 142 12.85 10.54 -3.88
N GLN A 143 12.78 11.79 -4.37
CA GLN A 143 11.59 12.64 -4.27
C GLN A 143 10.41 12.02 -5.02
N ALA A 144 10.65 11.42 -6.19
CA ALA A 144 9.62 10.77 -6.98
C ALA A 144 9.16 9.45 -6.34
N ILE A 145 10.06 8.69 -5.70
CA ILE A 145 9.71 7.49 -4.94
C ILE A 145 8.78 7.85 -3.76
N ILE A 146 9.13 8.90 -3.00
CA ILE A 146 8.29 9.40 -1.90
C ILE A 146 6.93 9.84 -2.42
N ALA A 147 6.88 10.64 -3.49
CA ALA A 147 5.61 11.11 -4.06
C ALA A 147 4.75 9.94 -4.57
N THR A 148 5.37 8.95 -5.24
CA THR A 148 4.70 7.71 -5.68
C THR A 148 4.09 6.98 -4.49
N ASN A 149 4.86 6.80 -3.41
CA ASN A 149 4.39 6.13 -2.19
C ASN A 149 3.18 6.85 -1.56
N LEU A 150 3.24 8.19 -1.44
CA LEU A 150 2.17 8.97 -0.83
C LEU A 150 0.90 8.96 -1.68
N ILE A 151 1.01 9.08 -2.99
CA ILE A 151 -0.14 9.02 -3.90
C ILE A 151 -0.74 7.61 -3.91
N ALA A 152 0.08 6.56 -4.03
CA ALA A 152 -0.42 5.18 -3.99
C ALA A 152 -1.09 4.84 -2.64
N THR A 153 -0.54 5.34 -1.52
CA THR A 153 -1.16 5.23 -0.19
C THR A 153 -2.51 5.93 -0.16
N LEU A 154 -2.59 7.17 -0.66
CA LEU A 154 -3.84 7.91 -0.75
C LEU A 154 -4.88 7.14 -1.56
N LEU A 155 -4.54 6.67 -2.74
CA LEU A 155 -5.44 5.89 -3.61
C LEU A 155 -5.90 4.60 -2.92
N THR A 156 -4.97 3.87 -2.29
CA THR A 156 -5.26 2.64 -1.54
C THR A 156 -6.25 2.88 -0.40
N VAL A 157 -6.08 3.95 0.39
CA VAL A 157 -7.04 4.21 1.48
C VAL A 157 -8.36 4.77 0.92
N PHE A 158 -8.29 5.67 -0.05
CA PHE A 158 -9.46 6.31 -0.65
C PHE A 158 -10.42 5.31 -1.30
N GLN A 159 -9.91 4.31 -2.03
CA GLN A 159 -10.77 3.29 -2.68
C GLN A 159 -11.53 2.40 -1.67
N HIS A 160 -11.07 2.32 -0.43
CA HIS A 160 -11.77 1.59 0.64
C HIS A 160 -12.68 2.50 1.47
N ALA A 161 -12.47 3.80 1.40
CA ALA A 161 -13.12 4.74 2.30
C ALA A 161 -14.62 4.87 1.99
N ASN A 162 -15.44 4.84 3.04
CA ASN A 162 -16.89 5.04 2.97
C ASN A 162 -17.22 6.54 3.10
N LEU A 163 -16.77 7.36 2.13
CA LEU A 163 -16.93 8.83 2.13
C LEU A 163 -18.10 9.29 1.25
N ARG A 164 -18.77 10.38 1.65
CA ARG A 164 -19.72 11.13 0.81
C ARG A 164 -19.03 12.19 -0.05
#